data_AF-A0A5C8T6M1-F1
#
_entry.id   AF-A0A5C8T6M1-F1
#
_cell.length_a   1.000
_cell.length_b   1.000
_cell.length_c   1.000
_cell.angle_alpha   90.00
_cell.angle_beta   90.00
_cell.angle_gamma   90.00
#
_symmetry.space_group_name_H-M   'P 1'
#
loop_
_entity.id
_entity.type
_entity.pdbx_description
1 polymer ?
#
loop_
_entity_poly.entity_id
_entity_poly.type
_entity_poly.pdbx_seq_one_letter_code
_entity_poly.pdbx_strand_id
1 'polypeptide(L)' 'MDDILASVSLGFGRSIHIATLSQETIKASAADHLGFGGYFLFETGDAGITEGINILGKACSLDAAFRLIDIWNTKPHMA' A
#
# COMPACT_ATOMS: atom_id res chain seq x y z
N MET A 1 -13.25 -8.21 3.80
CA MET A 1 -12.27 -8.21 4.89
C MET A 1 -10.94 -7.97 4.24
N ASP A 2 -10.40 -6.77 4.44
CA ASP A 2 -9.15 -6.32 3.84
C ASP A 2 -8.02 -6.84 4.74
N ASP A 3 -7.42 -7.96 4.36
CA ASP A 3 -6.30 -8.55 5.11
C ASP A 3 -4.99 -7.89 4.68
N ILE A 4 -4.36 -7.18 5.62
CA ILE A 4 -3.01 -6.66 5.43
C ILE A 4 -2.03 -7.84 5.44
N LEU A 5 -1.32 -8.03 4.34
CA LEU A 5 -0.39 -9.12 4.11
C LEU A 5 1.04 -8.75 4.52
N ALA A 6 1.40 -7.47 4.38
CA ALA A 6 2.67 -6.92 4.88
C ALA A 6 2.58 -5.41 5.06
N SER A 7 3.45 -4.89 5.91
CA SER A 7 3.56 -3.46 6.20
C SER A 7 5.02 -3.06 6.42
N VAL A 8 5.37 -1.86 5.99
CA VAL A 8 6.67 -1.23 6.24
C VAL A 8 6.45 0.21 6.67
N SER A 9 7.06 0.59 7.79
CA SER A 9 7.00 1.95 8.30
C SER A 9 8.05 2.82 7.61
N LEU A 10 7.63 3.95 7.05
CA LEU A 10 8.52 4.92 6.41
C LEU A 10 9.04 6.00 7.38
N GLY A 11 8.58 5.98 8.64
CA GLY A 11 8.80 7.04 9.61
C GLY A 11 7.80 8.19 9.45
N PHE A 12 7.82 9.14 10.39
CA PHE A 12 6.93 10.32 10.39
C PHE A 12 5.42 9.99 10.31
N GLY A 13 5.01 8.87 10.91
CA GLY A 13 3.61 8.44 10.93
C GLY A 13 3.10 7.92 9.59
N ARG A 14 3.98 7.55 8.66
CA ARG A 14 3.61 6.98 7.36
C ARG A 14 4.04 5.52 7.27
N SER A 15 3.18 4.71 6.68
CA SER A 15 3.44 3.29 6.43
C SER A 15 2.91 2.88 5.06
N ILE A 16 3.64 1.99 4.39
CA ILE A 16 3.19 1.32 3.17
C ILE A 16 2.71 -0.07 3.54
N HIS A 17 1.58 -0.48 2.97
CA HIS A 17 0.96 -1.77 3.20
C HIS A 17 0.70 -2.49 1.89
N ILE A 18 0.70 -3.81 1.96
CA ILE A 18 0.14 -4.69 0.94
C ILE A 18 -1.14 -5.29 1.51
N ALA A 19 -2.25 -5.17 0.81
CA ALA A 19 -3.48 -5.88 1.16
C ALA A 19 -4.29 -6.24 -0.09
N THR A 20 -5.22 -7.16 0.08
CA THR A 20 -6.35 -7.27 -0.83
C THR A 20 -7.39 -6.22 -0.43
N LEU A 21 -7.78 -5.36 -1.36
CA LEU A 21 -8.73 -4.29 -1.08
C LEU A 21 -10.13 -4.64 -1.58
N SER A 22 -11.14 -4.23 -0.82
CA SER A 22 -12.54 -4.26 -1.25
C SER A 22 -12.76 -3.34 -2.46
N GLN A 23 -13.78 -3.64 -3.27
CA GLN A 23 -14.14 -2.77 -4.40
C GLN A 23 -14.52 -1.36 -3.95
N GLU A 24 -15.13 -1.23 -2.76
CA GLU A 24 -15.52 0.05 -2.18
C GLU A 24 -14.29 0.88 -1.83
N THR A 25 -13.28 0.28 -1.20
CA THR A 25 -12.00 0.94 -0.89
C THR A 25 -11.30 1.43 -2.15
N ILE A 26 -11.23 0.58 -3.19
CA ILE A 26 -10.59 0.92 -4.47
C ILE A 26 -11.28 2.10 -5.13
N LYS A 27 -12.62 2.13 -5.12
CA LYS A 27 -13.41 3.24 -5.68
C LYS A 27 -13.26 4.52 -4.86
N ALA A 28 -13.26 4.42 -3.53
CA ALA A 28 -13.08 5.55 -2.63
C ALA A 28 -11.71 6.24 -2.83
N SER A 29 -10.68 5.47 -3.17
CA SER A 29 -9.34 5.96 -3.50
C SER A 29 -9.15 6.31 -4.99
N ALA A 30 -10.23 6.37 -5.80
CA ALA A 30 -10.19 6.66 -7.24
C ALA A 30 -9.24 5.76 -8.07
N ALA A 31 -9.04 4.51 -7.63
CA ALA A 31 -8.12 3.54 -8.23
C ALA A 31 -8.85 2.44 -9.03
N ASP A 32 -10.12 2.64 -9.37
CA ASP A 32 -10.94 1.66 -10.11
C ASP A 32 -10.36 1.31 -11.49
N HIS A 33 -9.58 2.22 -12.07
CA HIS A 33 -8.86 2.03 -13.32
C HIS A 33 -7.78 0.91 -13.25
N LEU A 34 -7.32 0.54 -12.06
CA LEU A 34 -6.41 -0.61 -11.85
C LEU A 34 -7.14 -1.97 -11.87
N GLY A 35 -8.48 -1.93 -11.95
CA GLY A 35 -9.35 -3.09 -11.85
C GLY A 35 -9.44 -3.64 -10.42
N PHE A 36 -10.39 -4.53 -10.20
CA PHE A 36 -10.68 -5.08 -8.87
C PHE A 36 -9.92 -6.37 -8.58
N GLY A 37 -9.81 -6.71 -7.29
CA GLY A 37 -9.15 -7.91 -6.81
C GLY A 37 -7.62 -7.89 -6.99
N GLY A 38 -6.95 -8.88 -6.39
CA GLY A 38 -5.49 -8.94 -6.35
C GLY A 38 -4.88 -8.15 -5.20
N TYR A 39 -3.59 -7.86 -5.31
CA TYR A 39 -2.78 -7.27 -4.25
C TYR A 39 -2.47 -5.82 -4.56
N PHE A 40 -2.79 -4.93 -3.63
CA PHE A 40 -2.60 -3.50 -3.77
C PHE A 40 -1.53 -3.02 -2.81
N LEU A 41 -0.68 -2.14 -3.31
CA LEU A 41 0.28 -1.38 -2.51
C LEU A 41 -0.33 -0.02 -2.22
N PHE A 42 -0.39 0.37 -0.96
CA PHE A 42 -0.96 1.64 -0.56
C PHE A 42 -0.25 2.24 0.64
N GLU A 43 -0.25 3.56 0.71
CA GLU A 43 0.28 4.33 1.83
C GLU A 43 -0.87 4.73 2.77
N THR A 44 -0.60 4.68 4.08
CA THR A 44 -1.41 5.31 5.11
C THR A 44 -0.57 6.32 5.86
N GLY A 45 -1.11 7.49 6.18
CA GLY A 45 -0.48 8.50 7.02
C GLY A 45 -1.36 8.90 8.19
N ASP A 46 -0.76 8.99 9.38
CA ASP A 46 -1.44 9.48 10.60
C ASP A 46 -1.26 11.01 10.77
N ALA A 47 -0.28 11.60 10.09
CA ALA A 47 0.08 13.00 10.21
C ALA A 47 -0.74 13.93 9.29
N GLY A 48 -2.03 14.09 9.59
CA GLY A 48 -2.88 15.27 9.33
C GLY A 48 -3.16 15.76 7.89
N ILE A 49 -2.31 15.49 6.90
CA ILE A 49 -2.48 15.96 5.50
C ILE A 49 -3.03 14.86 4.59
N THR A 50 -2.82 13.59 4.96
CA THR A 50 -3.28 12.41 4.22
C THR A 50 -3.93 11.43 5.19
N GLU A 51 -5.04 11.83 5.80
CA GLU A 51 -5.90 10.87 6.49
C GLU A 51 -6.54 9.95 5.44
N GLY A 52 -6.28 8.64 5.56
CA GLY A 52 -6.85 7.63 4.68
C GLY A 52 -5.83 6.76 3.95
N ILE A 53 -6.30 6.11 2.90
CA ILE A 53 -5.54 5.15 2.09
C ILE A 53 -5.25 5.77 0.72
N ASN A 54 -3.96 5.85 0.37
CA ASN A 54 -3.51 6.27 -0.95
C ASN A 54 -2.95 5.07 -1.72
N ILE A 55 -3.67 4.60 -2.74
CA ILE A 55 -3.26 3.43 -3.53
C ILE A 55 -2.13 3.84 -4.48
N LEU A 56 -0.95 3.25 -4.28
CA LEU A 56 0.24 3.48 -5.10
C LEU A 56 0.24 2.63 -6.37
N GLY A 57 -0.42 1.46 -6.30
CA GLY A 57 -0.56 0.59 -7.45
C GLY A 57 -1.06 -0.81 -7.12
N LYS A 58 -1.22 -1.62 -8.17
CA LYS A 58 -1.62 -3.02 -8.09
C LYS A 58 -0.47 -3.92 -8.55
N ALA A 59 -0.14 -4.91 -7.75
CA ALA A 59 0.85 -5.91 -8.11
C ALA A 59 0.23 -7.00 -9.00
N CYS A 60 1.00 -7.52 -9.95
CA CYS A 60 0.58 -8.61 -10.84
C CYS A 60 0.48 -9.97 -10.12
N SER A 61 1.12 -10.12 -8.96
CA SER A 61 1.12 -11.33 -8.14
C SER A 61 1.50 -11.02 -6.68
N LEU A 62 1.28 -11.97 -5.77
CA LEU A 62 1.69 -11.84 -4.36
C LEU A 62 3.21 -11.71 -4.20
N ASP A 63 3.96 -12.51 -4.95
CA ASP A 63 5.43 -12.45 -4.94
C ASP A 63 5.94 -11.07 -5.39
N ALA A 64 5.37 -10.53 -6.47
CA ALA A 64 5.69 -9.18 -6.92
C ALA A 64 5.34 -8.13 -5.85
N ALA A 65 4.21 -8.28 -5.15
CA ALA A 65 3.85 -7.39 -4.05
C ALA A 65 4.92 -7.44 -2.95
N PHE A 66 5.31 -8.63 -2.48
CA PHE A 66 6.34 -8.76 -1.45
C PHE A 66 7.70 -8.20 -1.87
N ARG A 67 8.12 -8.40 -3.12
CA ARG A 67 9.33 -7.76 -3.63
C ARG A 67 9.24 -6.23 -3.63
N LEU A 68 8.06 -5.68 -3.96
CA LEU A 68 7.85 -4.23 -3.94
C LEU A 68 7.99 -3.66 -2.53
N ILE A 69 7.41 -4.29 -1.51
CA ILE A 69 7.54 -3.78 -0.13
C ILE A 69 8.97 -3.92 0.41
N ASP A 70 9.72 -4.93 -0.03
CA ASP A 70 11.12 -5.09 0.35
C ASP A 70 12.02 -3.94 -0.17
N ILE A 71 11.72 -3.40 -1.35
CA ILE A 71 12.40 -2.19 -1.88
C ILE A 71 12.23 -1.00 -0.92
N TRP A 72 11.06 -0.87 -0.28
CA TRP A 72 10.80 0.20 0.67
C TRP A 72 11.47 -0.04 2.03
N ASN A 73 11.68 -1.30 2.40
CA ASN A 73 12.41 -1.70 3.60
C ASN A 73 13.93 -1.50 3.46
N THR A 74 14.45 -1.60 2.24
CA THR A 74 15.89 -1.52 1.93
C THR A 74 16.42 -0.10 1.71
N LYS A 75 15.66 0.96 2.04
CA LYS A 75 16.19 2.32 1.98
C LYS A 75 17.51 2.38 2.77
N PRO A 76 18.64 2.72 2.15
CA PRO A 76 19.89 2.88 2.88
C PRO A 76 19.64 3.96 3.93
N HIS A 77 19.92 3.64 5.19
CA HIS A 77 20.13 4.63 6.21
C HIS A 77 21.27 5.51 5.70
N MET A 78 20.94 6.65 5.08
CA MET A 78 21.93 7.69 4.83
C MET A 78 22.27 8.23 6.21
N ALA A 79 23.33 7.64 6.77
CA ALA A 79 24.03 8.09 7.96
C ALA A 79 24.64 9.48 7.74
#